data_AF-A0A0C9MDD8-F1
#
_entry.id   AF-A0A0C9MDD8-F1
#
_cell.length_a   1.000
_cell.length_b   1.000
_cell.length_c   1.000
_cell.angle_alpha   90.00
_cell.angle_beta   90.00
_cell.angle_gamma   90.00
#
_symmetry.space_group_name_H-M   'P 1'
#
loop_
_entity.id
_entity.type
_entity.pdbx_description
1 polymer ?
#
loop_
_entity_poly.entity_id
_entity_poly.type
_entity_poly.pdbx_seq_one_letter_code
_entity_poly.pdbx_strand_id
1 'polypeptide(L)'
;MSRRPLSTIIKDWSKKSIRENRKTPSQIRKLIKENPDALEAKLYTNPYELLLRFGLAWHLETNRNWAFPTLRKTTGFGYYVNLKKEILQVLQKGAYQATFRGAATYRSDMVEHVQDVLFQQTYTEFSKHPIQMYDTLEPITDKQWKSNGSAEYQCILSFDATQTTLCELDHHTQTQQHVPCYNMHRIWSPENMDHLKSQLNLPKNASVALGVPKSIETIQLATDLWHCRQFINQPS
;
A
#
# COMPACT_ATOMS: atom_id res chain seq x y z
N MET A 1 -33.62 -17.47 4.29
CA MET A 1 -32.55 -16.65 4.89
C MET A 1 -32.86 -15.18 4.65
N SER A 2 -33.07 -14.40 5.72
CA SER A 2 -33.51 -13.00 5.64
C SER A 2 -32.41 -12.09 5.11
N ARG A 3 -32.67 -11.39 3.98
CA ARG A 3 -31.74 -10.42 3.38
C ARG A 3 -31.78 -9.14 4.20
N ARG A 4 -30.69 -8.82 4.90
CA ARG A 4 -30.56 -7.53 5.59
C ARG A 4 -30.55 -6.39 4.55
N PRO A 5 -31.33 -5.31 4.76
CA PRO A 5 -31.30 -4.13 3.89
C PRO A 5 -29.91 -3.47 3.87
N LEU A 6 -29.48 -3.01 2.70
CA LEU A 6 -28.18 -2.35 2.48
C LEU A 6 -27.98 -1.15 3.43
N SER A 7 -29.06 -0.44 3.74
CA SER A 7 -29.10 0.68 4.69
C SER A 7 -28.69 0.28 6.11
N THR A 8 -28.99 -0.95 6.53
CA THR A 8 -28.67 -1.46 7.86
C THR A 8 -27.19 -1.83 7.96
N ILE A 9 -26.62 -2.34 6.87
CA ILE A 9 -25.17 -2.62 6.75
C ILE A 9 -24.38 -1.30 6.84
N ILE A 10 -24.82 -0.25 6.13
CA ILE A 10 -24.20 1.09 6.16
C ILE A 10 -24.26 1.70 7.57
N LYS A 11 -25.37 1.56 8.28
CA LYS A 11 -25.50 2.04 9.68
C LYS A 11 -24.59 1.27 10.64
N ASP A 12 -24.51 -0.05 10.53
CA ASP A 12 -23.63 -0.87 11.36
C ASP A 12 -22.14 -0.57 11.09
N TRP A 13 -21.78 -0.20 9.86
CA TRP A 13 -20.44 0.24 9.49
C TRP A 13 -20.04 1.57 10.16
N SER A 14 -20.98 2.51 10.27
CA SER A 14 -20.71 3.77 10.97
C SER A 14 -20.39 3.54 12.46
N LYS A 15 -21.03 2.54 13.08
CA LYS A 15 -20.84 2.18 14.50
C LYS A 15 -19.59 1.33 14.77
N LYS A 16 -19.21 0.41 13.86
CA LYS A 16 -18.04 -0.48 14.03
C LYS A 16 -16.68 0.17 13.74
N SER A 17 -16.63 1.40 13.20
CA SER A 17 -15.35 2.12 12.97
C SER A 17 -14.71 2.71 14.24
N ILE A 18 -15.34 2.47 15.40
CA ILE A 18 -14.84 2.85 16.72
C ILE A 18 -13.97 1.68 17.23
N ARG A 19 -12.72 1.60 16.76
CA ARG A 19 -11.70 0.68 17.33
C ARG A 19 -10.79 1.45 18.29
N GLU A 20 -10.44 0.80 19.40
CA GLU A 20 -9.82 1.32 20.64
C GLU A 20 -8.43 1.97 20.52
N ASN A 21 -7.85 2.10 19.31
CA ASN A 21 -6.52 2.71 19.09
C ASN A 21 -6.56 3.96 18.18
N ARG A 22 -7.73 4.60 18.03
CA ARG A 22 -7.86 5.78 17.16
C ARG A 22 -7.35 7.03 17.88
N LYS A 23 -6.27 7.64 17.38
CA LYS A 23 -5.79 8.95 17.85
C LYS A 23 -6.95 9.96 17.77
N THR A 24 -7.16 10.72 18.84
CA THR A 24 -8.18 11.77 18.90
C THR A 24 -7.88 12.89 17.91
N PRO A 25 -8.87 13.70 17.49
CA PRO A 25 -8.62 14.85 16.61
C PRO A 25 -7.60 15.86 17.14
N SER A 26 -7.43 15.95 18.46
CA SER A 26 -6.40 16.78 19.10
C SER A 26 -5.01 16.17 18.95
N GLN A 27 -4.87 14.87 19.21
CA GLN A 27 -3.61 14.14 19.02
C GLN A 27 -3.17 14.11 17.56
N ILE A 28 -4.12 13.99 16.63
CA ILE A 28 -3.86 14.07 15.19
C ILE A 28 -3.33 15.46 14.80
N ARG A 29 -4.00 16.54 15.25
CA ARG A 29 -3.55 17.91 14.99
C ARG A 29 -2.17 18.20 15.58
N LYS A 30 -1.89 17.69 16.78
CA LYS A 30 -0.58 17.79 17.42
C LYS A 30 0.49 17.08 16.58
N LEU A 31 0.22 15.86 16.15
CA LEU A 31 1.13 15.06 15.32
C LEU A 31 1.42 15.73 13.95
N ILE A 32 0.39 16.27 13.29
CA ILE A 32 0.55 17.01 12.02
C ILE A 32 1.38 18.28 12.22
N LYS A 33 1.20 18.98 13.35
CA LYS A 33 1.93 20.21 13.65
C LYS A 33 3.39 19.95 14.01
N GLU A 34 3.66 18.88 14.76
CA GLU A 34 5.00 18.53 15.24
C GLU A 34 5.85 17.87 14.16
N ASN A 35 5.24 17.08 13.27
CA ASN A 35 5.95 16.42 12.19
C ASN A 35 5.05 16.30 10.94
N PRO A 36 4.87 17.39 10.18
CA PRO A 36 3.97 17.40 9.02
C PRO A 36 4.40 16.43 7.91
N ASP A 37 5.70 16.08 7.87
CA ASP A 37 6.26 15.16 6.88
C ASP A 37 6.26 13.70 7.32
N ALA A 38 5.87 13.41 8.57
CA ALA A 38 5.71 12.03 9.02
C ALA A 38 4.64 11.32 8.19
N LEU A 39 4.90 10.05 7.84
CA LEU A 39 3.92 9.20 7.16
C LEU A 39 2.57 9.19 7.89
N GLU A 40 2.59 9.06 9.22
CA GLU A 40 1.36 9.12 10.02
C GLU A 40 0.61 10.45 9.86
N ALA A 41 1.30 11.59 9.81
CA ALA A 41 0.67 12.90 9.63
C ALA A 41 -0.02 12.99 8.26
N LYS A 42 0.67 12.52 7.20
CA LYS A 42 0.12 12.48 5.84
C LYS A 42 -1.11 11.58 5.75
N LEU A 43 -1.03 10.37 6.31
CA LEU A 43 -2.15 9.41 6.41
C LEU A 43 -3.39 10.01 7.10
N TYR A 44 -3.22 10.85 8.12
CA TYR A 44 -4.33 11.51 8.81
C TYR A 44 -4.87 12.75 8.10
N THR A 45 -4.02 13.51 7.39
CA THR A 45 -4.45 14.69 6.62
C THR A 45 -5.12 14.34 5.30
N ASN A 46 -4.92 13.13 4.78
CA ASN A 46 -5.36 12.75 3.44
C ASN A 46 -6.31 11.53 3.48
N PRO A 47 -7.60 11.69 3.85
CA PRO A 47 -8.57 10.60 3.84
C PRO A 47 -8.81 10.00 2.44
N TYR A 48 -8.27 10.62 1.38
CA TYR A 48 -8.29 10.12 0.01
C TYR A 48 -7.26 9.01 -0.25
N GLU A 49 -6.33 8.73 0.66
CA GLU A 49 -5.33 7.65 0.50
C GLU A 49 -5.98 6.26 0.54
N LEU A 50 -7.10 6.11 1.23
CA LEU A 50 -7.92 4.89 1.15
C LEU A 50 -8.98 4.96 0.05
N LEU A 51 -8.91 5.90 -0.88
CA LEU A 51 -9.76 5.95 -2.06
C LEU A 51 -9.01 5.45 -3.29
N LEU A 52 -9.65 4.53 -3.99
CA LEU A 52 -9.26 4.10 -5.31
C LEU A 52 -9.97 4.97 -6.34
N ARG A 53 -9.20 5.66 -7.18
CA ARG A 53 -9.73 6.36 -8.35
C ARG A 53 -9.83 5.39 -9.52
N PHE A 54 -10.90 5.48 -10.29
CA PHE A 54 -11.09 4.82 -11.58
C PHE A 54 -11.11 5.87 -12.69
N GLY A 55 -10.18 5.73 -13.63
CA GLY A 55 -10.25 6.37 -14.94
C GLY A 55 -11.10 5.53 -15.89
N LEU A 56 -11.63 6.15 -16.93
CA LEU A 56 -12.28 5.43 -18.03
C LEU A 56 -11.37 5.49 -19.26
N ALA A 57 -11.11 4.35 -19.88
CA ALA A 57 -10.34 4.29 -21.11
C ALA A 57 -10.95 3.29 -22.10
N TRP A 58 -10.68 3.50 -23.38
CA TRP A 58 -11.13 2.62 -24.44
C TRP A 58 -10.32 1.31 -24.42
N HIS A 59 -11.02 0.18 -24.33
CA HIS A 59 -10.41 -1.15 -24.42
C HIS A 59 -10.51 -1.67 -25.85
N LEU A 60 -9.36 -1.81 -26.52
CA LEU A 60 -9.28 -2.14 -27.95
C LEU A 60 -9.93 -3.48 -28.29
N GLU A 61 -9.65 -4.53 -27.51
CA GLU A 61 -10.12 -5.89 -27.82
C GLU A 61 -11.64 -6.05 -27.70
N THR A 62 -12.27 -5.28 -26.81
CA THR A 62 -13.71 -5.39 -26.56
C THR A 62 -14.51 -4.23 -27.17
N ASN A 63 -13.80 -3.27 -27.78
CA ASN A 63 -14.36 -2.08 -28.42
C ASN A 63 -15.33 -1.32 -27.50
N ARG A 64 -14.96 -1.18 -26.21
CA ARG A 64 -15.79 -0.59 -25.15
C ARG A 64 -14.95 0.23 -24.19
N ASN A 65 -15.58 1.23 -23.56
CA ASN A 65 -14.98 1.91 -22.41
C ASN A 65 -14.93 0.99 -21.19
N TRP A 66 -13.79 0.95 -20.52
CA TRP A 66 -13.53 0.16 -19.33
C TRP A 66 -13.09 1.09 -18.18
N ALA A 67 -13.47 0.72 -16.96
CA ALA A 67 -12.99 1.36 -15.75
C ALA A 67 -11.64 0.75 -15.36
N PHE A 68 -10.61 1.59 -15.21
CA PHE A 68 -9.26 1.18 -14.81
C PHE A 68 -8.85 1.86 -13.52
N PRO A 69 -8.30 1.11 -12.55
CA PRO A 69 -7.80 1.69 -11.31
C PRO A 69 -6.60 2.59 -11.59
N THR A 70 -6.61 3.80 -11.03
CA THR A 70 -5.52 4.77 -11.08
C THR A 70 -5.14 5.15 -9.65
N LEU A 71 -3.96 4.73 -9.21
CA LEU A 71 -3.49 4.98 -7.84
C LEU A 71 -2.85 6.36 -7.66
N ARG A 72 -2.42 7.00 -8.75
CA ARG A 72 -1.84 8.35 -8.72
C ARG A 72 -2.82 9.40 -9.19
N LYS A 73 -2.57 10.65 -8.76
CA LYS A 73 -3.20 11.83 -9.36
C LYS A 73 -2.92 11.84 -10.85
N THR A 74 -3.93 11.47 -11.60
CA THR A 74 -3.99 11.67 -13.05
C THR A 74 -4.92 12.84 -13.31
N THR A 75 -4.58 13.66 -14.29
CA THR A 75 -5.42 14.78 -14.70
C THR A 75 -6.73 14.28 -15.28
N GLY A 76 -7.81 15.02 -15.04
CA GLY A 76 -9.12 14.75 -15.62
C GLY A 76 -10.10 14.04 -14.69
N PHE A 77 -11.29 13.78 -15.24
CA PHE A 77 -12.41 13.20 -14.51
C PHE A 77 -12.15 11.75 -14.10
N GLY A 78 -12.57 11.39 -12.90
CA GLY A 78 -12.43 10.03 -12.37
C GLY A 78 -13.49 9.74 -11.32
N TYR A 79 -13.76 8.45 -11.13
CA TYR A 79 -14.71 7.95 -10.15
C TYR A 79 -13.95 7.46 -8.93
N TYR A 80 -14.39 7.82 -7.73
CA TYR A 80 -13.69 7.44 -6.50
C TYR A 80 -14.54 6.45 -5.72
N VAL A 81 -13.90 5.36 -5.28
CA VAL A 81 -14.50 4.37 -4.38
C VAL A 81 -13.52 4.06 -3.25
N ASN A 82 -13.99 3.50 -2.14
CA ASN A 82 -13.07 3.05 -1.10
C ASN A 82 -12.20 1.90 -1.61
N LEU A 83 -10.90 1.92 -1.28
CA LEU A 83 -9.93 0.86 -1.54
C LEU A 83 -10.22 -0.33 -0.62
N LYS A 84 -11.32 -1.03 -0.92
CA LYS A 84 -11.75 -2.22 -0.18
C LYS A 84 -12.19 -3.34 -1.11
N LYS A 85 -11.73 -4.57 -0.86
CA LYS A 85 -12.12 -5.78 -1.59
C LYS A 85 -13.64 -5.94 -1.66
N GLU A 86 -14.34 -5.75 -0.54
CA GLU A 86 -15.80 -5.83 -0.48
C GLU A 86 -16.51 -4.87 -1.45
N ILE A 87 -15.96 -3.67 -1.65
CA ILE A 87 -16.52 -2.68 -2.58
C ILE A 87 -16.28 -3.12 -4.02
N LEU A 88 -15.06 -3.59 -4.33
CA LEU A 88 -14.73 -4.09 -5.66
C LEU A 88 -15.60 -5.29 -6.06
N GLN A 89 -15.89 -6.19 -5.12
CA GLN A 89 -16.79 -7.33 -5.31
C GLN A 89 -18.25 -6.90 -5.51
N VAL A 90 -18.72 -5.88 -4.80
CA VAL A 90 -20.07 -5.32 -5.01
C VAL A 90 -20.19 -4.70 -6.40
N LEU A 91 -19.17 -3.98 -6.85
CA LEU A 91 -19.10 -3.45 -8.22
C LEU A 91 -19.17 -4.58 -9.24
N GLN A 92 -18.39 -5.65 -9.05
CA GLN A 92 -18.39 -6.84 -9.91
C GLN A 92 -19.77 -7.50 -10.03
N LYS A 93 -20.58 -7.48 -8.97
CA LYS A 93 -21.96 -8.00 -8.94
C LYS A 93 -23.00 -7.11 -9.66
N GLY A 94 -22.55 -6.08 -10.37
CA GLY A 94 -23.39 -5.22 -11.22
C GLY A 94 -23.52 -3.77 -10.74
N ALA A 95 -23.07 -3.44 -9.54
CA ALA A 95 -23.13 -2.06 -9.03
C ALA A 95 -22.22 -1.09 -9.81
N TYR A 96 -21.30 -1.61 -10.64
CA TYR A 96 -20.47 -0.81 -11.55
C TYR A 96 -21.31 0.04 -12.52
N GLN A 97 -22.47 -0.45 -12.96
CA GLN A 97 -23.32 0.29 -13.91
C GLN A 97 -23.81 1.61 -13.29
N ALA A 98 -24.28 1.57 -12.05
CA ALA A 98 -24.69 2.77 -11.33
C ALA A 98 -23.49 3.66 -11.00
N THR A 99 -22.39 3.06 -10.53
CA THR A 99 -21.18 3.78 -10.10
C THR A 99 -20.55 4.56 -11.25
N PHE A 100 -20.42 3.94 -12.42
CA PHE A 100 -19.86 4.55 -13.62
C PHE A 100 -20.91 5.18 -14.52
N ARG A 101 -22.17 5.28 -14.07
CA ARG A 101 -23.31 5.87 -14.83
C ARG A 101 -23.48 5.24 -16.23
N GLY A 102 -23.24 3.95 -16.35
CA GLY A 102 -23.28 3.21 -17.62
C GLY A 102 -22.14 3.56 -18.59
N ALA A 103 -21.21 4.42 -18.21
CA ALA A 103 -20.15 4.91 -19.11
C ALA A 103 -19.01 3.91 -19.31
N ALA A 104 -18.92 2.86 -18.50
CA ALA A 104 -17.84 1.89 -18.58
C ALA A 104 -18.25 0.48 -18.15
N THR A 105 -17.54 -0.47 -18.74
CA THR A 105 -17.50 -1.88 -18.35
C THR A 105 -16.54 -2.07 -17.18
N TYR A 106 -16.76 -3.12 -16.39
CA TYR A 106 -15.95 -3.45 -15.24
C TYR A 106 -15.43 -4.88 -15.36
N ARG A 107 -14.18 -5.09 -14.98
CA ARG A 107 -13.51 -6.40 -15.04
C ARG A 107 -14.09 -7.38 -14.03
N SER A 108 -14.12 -8.65 -14.40
CA SER A 108 -14.51 -9.74 -13.49
C SER A 108 -13.42 -10.04 -12.45
N ASP A 109 -12.16 -9.75 -12.73
CA ASP A 109 -10.99 -9.97 -11.88
C ASP A 109 -10.47 -8.66 -11.28
N MET A 110 -11.34 -7.70 -10.99
CA MET A 110 -10.89 -6.37 -10.55
C MET A 110 -10.18 -6.37 -9.20
N VAL A 111 -10.48 -7.33 -8.31
CA VAL A 111 -9.80 -7.42 -7.01
C VAL A 111 -8.33 -7.77 -7.22
N GLU A 112 -8.07 -8.79 -8.03
CA GLU A 112 -6.75 -9.24 -8.43
C GLU A 112 -6.04 -8.14 -9.23
N HIS A 113 -6.72 -7.53 -10.19
CA HIS A 113 -6.15 -6.46 -11.00
C HIS A 113 -5.73 -5.24 -10.16
N VAL A 114 -6.53 -4.83 -9.17
CA VAL A 114 -6.16 -3.74 -8.25
C VAL A 114 -4.95 -4.14 -7.40
N GLN A 115 -4.87 -5.40 -6.96
CA GLN A 115 -3.71 -5.90 -6.23
C GLN A 115 -2.44 -5.80 -7.08
N ASP A 116 -2.49 -6.27 -8.32
CA ASP A 116 -1.36 -6.22 -9.24
C ASP A 116 -0.93 -4.78 -9.51
N VAL A 117 -1.89 -3.87 -9.69
CA VAL A 117 -1.62 -2.44 -9.89
C VAL A 117 -0.95 -1.82 -8.66
N LEU A 118 -1.38 -2.17 -7.44
CA LEU A 118 -0.71 -1.75 -6.20
C LEU A 118 0.74 -2.27 -6.13
N PHE A 119 0.96 -3.53 -6.51
CA PHE A 119 2.28 -4.15 -6.45
C PHE A 119 3.24 -3.53 -7.47
N GLN A 120 2.81 -3.40 -8.73
CA GLN A 120 3.59 -2.77 -9.79
C GLN A 120 3.95 -1.32 -9.46
N GLN A 121 3.01 -0.60 -8.83
CA GLN A 121 3.21 0.76 -8.37
C GLN A 121 4.34 0.87 -7.32
N THR A 122 4.39 -0.03 -6.33
CA THR A 122 5.48 -0.01 -5.33
C THR A 122 6.84 -0.25 -5.97
N TYR A 123 6.94 -1.19 -6.90
CA TYR A 123 8.18 -1.49 -7.60
C TYR A 123 8.62 -0.34 -8.52
N THR A 124 7.66 0.26 -9.24
CA THR A 124 7.89 1.43 -10.09
C THR A 124 8.43 2.59 -9.27
N GLU A 125 7.85 2.84 -8.08
CA GLU A 125 8.34 3.91 -7.21
C GLU A 125 9.72 3.61 -6.65
N PHE A 126 9.94 2.39 -6.17
CA PHE A 126 11.25 1.95 -5.69
C PHE A 126 12.35 2.18 -6.76
N SER A 127 12.05 1.82 -8.01
CA SER A 127 12.99 1.89 -9.14
C SER A 127 13.35 3.31 -9.58
N LYS A 128 12.64 4.33 -9.11
CA LYS A 128 13.01 5.74 -9.38
C LYS A 128 14.16 6.21 -8.52
N HIS A 129 14.37 5.58 -7.37
CA HIS A 129 15.40 5.99 -6.44
C HIS A 129 16.73 5.32 -6.80
N PRO A 130 17.85 6.04 -6.74
CA PRO A 130 19.15 5.41 -6.85
C PRO A 130 19.32 4.41 -5.70
N ILE A 131 19.82 3.22 -6.01
CA ILE A 131 19.90 2.13 -5.01
C ILE A 131 20.75 2.52 -3.78
N GLN A 132 21.74 3.41 -3.98
CA GLN A 132 22.61 3.96 -2.93
C GLN A 132 21.88 4.83 -1.91
N MET A 133 20.64 5.23 -2.20
CA MET A 133 19.79 5.94 -1.26
C MET A 133 19.35 5.05 -0.10
N TYR A 134 19.29 3.74 -0.32
CA TYR A 134 18.82 2.79 0.69
C TYR A 134 20.00 2.23 1.49
N ASP A 135 19.84 2.17 2.80
CA ASP A 135 20.84 1.58 3.66
C ASP A 135 20.71 0.06 3.64
N THR A 136 21.82 -0.64 3.39
CA THR A 136 21.85 -2.10 3.57
C THR A 136 21.87 -2.40 5.07
N LEU A 137 20.89 -3.19 5.51
CA LEU A 137 20.73 -3.56 6.91
C LEU A 137 21.18 -5.01 7.13
N GLU A 138 22.02 -5.21 8.15
CA GLU A 138 22.48 -6.54 8.56
C GLU A 138 21.60 -7.05 9.71
N PRO A 139 21.11 -8.29 9.68
CA PRO A 139 20.35 -8.85 10.79
C PRO A 139 21.27 -9.08 12.01
N ILE A 140 20.84 -8.61 13.18
CA ILE A 140 21.49 -8.93 14.48
C ILE A 140 20.77 -10.10 15.14
N THR A 141 19.45 -9.99 15.26
CA THR A 141 18.55 -11.02 15.77
C THR A 141 17.28 -11.04 14.93
N ASP A 142 16.35 -11.94 15.25
CA ASP A 142 14.99 -11.81 14.74
C ASP A 142 14.47 -10.40 15.08
N LYS A 143 14.04 -9.68 14.04
CA LYS A 143 13.52 -8.31 14.07
C LYS A 143 14.46 -7.17 14.48
N GLN A 144 15.74 -7.43 14.74
CA GLN A 144 16.72 -6.37 15.02
C GLN A 144 17.73 -6.22 13.88
N TRP A 145 17.93 -4.98 13.45
CA TRP A 145 18.76 -4.64 12.31
C TRP A 145 19.89 -3.68 12.70
N LYS A 146 21.09 -3.96 12.18
CA LYS A 146 22.24 -3.09 12.24
C LYS A 146 22.29 -2.25 10.97
N SER A 147 22.42 -0.94 11.12
CA SER A 147 22.77 -0.05 10.01
C SER A 147 24.20 0.44 10.18
N ASN A 148 24.85 0.73 9.05
CA ASN A 148 26.12 1.45 9.05
C ASN A 148 25.91 2.98 9.13
N GLY A 149 24.68 3.44 8.90
CA GLY A 149 24.29 4.85 8.99
C GLY A 149 23.59 5.21 10.30
N SER A 150 23.39 6.51 10.53
CA SER A 150 22.63 7.07 11.66
C SER A 150 21.19 7.45 11.29
N ALA A 151 20.73 7.10 10.08
CA ALA A 151 19.43 7.49 9.57
C ALA A 151 18.28 6.80 10.32
N GLU A 152 17.16 7.53 10.46
CA GLU A 152 15.88 6.93 10.78
C GLU A 152 15.20 6.44 9.49
N TYR A 153 14.36 5.41 9.60
CA TYR A 153 13.71 4.75 8.47
C TYR A 153 12.19 4.91 8.49
N GLN A 154 11.60 5.12 7.30
CA GLN A 154 10.14 5.03 7.10
C GLN A 154 9.67 3.58 7.21
N CYS A 155 10.46 2.66 6.66
CA CYS A 155 10.20 1.23 6.68
C CYS A 155 11.47 0.44 6.33
N ILE A 156 11.40 -0.87 6.50
CA ILE A 156 12.41 -1.85 6.12
C ILE A 156 11.83 -2.73 5.02
N LEU A 157 12.59 -3.00 3.97
CA LEU A 157 12.24 -3.93 2.90
C LEU A 157 13.04 -5.21 3.13
N SER A 158 12.38 -6.29 3.51
CA SER A 158 13.02 -7.59 3.75
C SER A 158 12.86 -8.50 2.54
N PHE A 159 13.97 -9.17 2.17
CA PHE A 159 14.06 -10.04 1.02
C PHE A 159 14.28 -11.53 1.36
N ASP A 160 14.15 -11.92 2.64
CA ASP A 160 14.55 -13.26 3.10
C ASP A 160 13.44 -14.22 3.48
N ALA A 161 12.24 -13.73 3.74
CA ALA A 161 11.24 -14.55 4.38
C ALA A 161 10.23 -15.07 3.36
N THR A 162 10.22 -16.37 3.09
CA THR A 162 9.19 -17.00 2.23
C THR A 162 7.90 -17.35 2.99
N GLN A 163 7.86 -17.19 4.33
CA GLN A 163 6.73 -17.63 5.16
C GLN A 163 6.15 -16.59 6.14
N THR A 164 6.61 -15.34 6.14
CA THR A 164 6.11 -14.33 7.11
C THR A 164 4.88 -13.57 6.61
N THR A 165 4.28 -12.82 7.53
CA THR A 165 3.22 -11.85 7.26
C THR A 165 3.71 -10.73 6.34
N LEU A 166 2.82 -10.05 5.61
CA LEU A 166 3.23 -9.00 4.67
C LEU A 166 4.03 -7.88 5.37
N CYS A 167 3.57 -7.46 6.54
CA CYS A 167 4.19 -6.36 7.27
C CYS A 167 4.13 -6.56 8.78
N GLU A 168 5.30 -6.52 9.39
CA GLU A 168 5.52 -6.62 10.84
C GLU A 168 5.91 -5.24 11.39
N LEU A 169 5.35 -4.86 12.53
CA LEU A 169 5.47 -3.50 13.09
C LEU A 169 6.42 -3.40 14.29
N ASP A 170 7.06 -4.51 14.64
CA ASP A 170 7.91 -4.66 15.83
C ASP A 170 9.38 -4.88 15.45
N HIS A 171 9.81 -4.36 14.30
CA HIS A 171 11.23 -4.32 13.98
C HIS A 171 11.91 -3.11 14.61
N HIS A 172 13.19 -3.28 14.91
CA HIS A 172 14.01 -2.29 15.59
C HIS A 172 15.33 -2.10 14.86
N THR A 173 15.80 -0.86 14.82
CA THR A 173 17.18 -0.51 14.52
C THR A 173 17.88 -0.01 15.79
N GLN A 174 19.17 0.29 15.70
CA GLN A 174 19.93 0.86 16.83
C GLN A 174 19.32 2.17 17.36
N THR A 175 18.66 2.94 16.49
CA THR A 175 18.17 4.29 16.78
C THR A 175 16.65 4.40 16.81
N GLN A 176 15.93 3.40 16.28
CA GLN A 176 14.47 3.48 16.09
C GLN A 176 13.77 2.18 16.49
N GLN A 177 12.63 2.32 17.16
CA GLN A 177 11.74 1.20 17.49
C GLN A 177 10.47 1.22 16.62
N HIS A 178 9.82 0.06 16.48
CA HIS A 178 8.56 -0.11 15.76
C HIS A 178 8.60 0.29 14.28
N VAL A 179 9.69 -0.04 13.60
CA VAL A 179 9.83 0.22 12.16
C VAL A 179 9.00 -0.81 11.39
N PRO A 180 8.10 -0.39 10.48
CA PRO A 180 7.38 -1.33 9.63
C PRO A 180 8.35 -2.08 8.71
N CYS A 181 8.35 -3.40 8.77
CA CYS A 181 9.14 -4.25 7.89
C CYS A 181 8.22 -4.95 6.90
N TYR A 182 8.45 -4.77 5.60
CA TYR A 182 7.66 -5.35 4.53
C TYR A 182 8.40 -6.53 3.91
N ASN A 183 7.72 -7.67 3.83
CA ASN A 183 8.22 -8.84 3.13
C ASN A 183 7.97 -8.67 1.62
N MET A 184 9.03 -8.41 0.87
CA MET A 184 8.92 -8.07 -0.55
C MET A 184 8.56 -9.27 -1.43
N HIS A 185 8.77 -10.51 -0.99
CA HIS A 185 8.30 -11.72 -1.71
C HIS A 185 6.78 -11.79 -1.84
N ARG A 186 6.04 -11.04 -1.02
CA ARG A 186 4.57 -10.98 -1.06
C ARG A 186 4.04 -9.92 -2.03
N ILE A 187 4.90 -9.02 -2.51
CA ILE A 187 4.52 -7.86 -3.32
C ILE A 187 5.20 -7.94 -4.69
N TRP A 188 6.51 -8.18 -4.73
CA TRP A 188 7.31 -8.16 -5.95
C TRP A 188 7.50 -9.55 -6.52
N SER A 189 7.52 -9.64 -7.85
CA SER A 189 7.75 -10.89 -8.54
C SER A 189 9.20 -11.37 -8.34
N PRO A 190 9.47 -12.68 -8.50
CA PRO A 190 10.83 -13.21 -8.44
C PRO A 190 11.79 -12.50 -9.41
N GLU A 191 11.33 -12.12 -10.60
CA GLU A 191 12.15 -11.44 -11.61
C GLU A 191 12.60 -10.05 -11.13
N ASN A 192 11.69 -9.30 -10.51
CA ASN A 192 11.99 -7.99 -9.93
C ASN A 192 12.99 -8.09 -8.78
N MET A 193 12.84 -9.13 -7.96
CA MET A 193 13.70 -9.43 -6.83
C MET A 193 15.11 -9.82 -7.29
N ASP A 194 15.22 -10.67 -8.31
CA ASP A 194 16.50 -11.07 -8.90
C ASP A 194 17.21 -9.89 -9.57
N HIS A 195 16.46 -9.02 -10.26
CA HIS A 195 17.00 -7.79 -10.81
C HIS A 195 17.62 -6.90 -9.72
N LEU A 196 16.92 -6.69 -8.62
CA LEU A 196 17.42 -5.92 -7.47
C LEU A 196 18.67 -6.54 -6.84
N LYS A 197 18.67 -7.85 -6.62
CA LYS A 197 19.84 -8.57 -6.08
C LYS A 197 21.07 -8.40 -6.97
N SER A 198 20.87 -8.41 -8.30
CA SER A 198 21.95 -8.18 -9.26
C SER A 198 22.52 -6.75 -9.17
N GLN A 199 21.66 -5.73 -9.01
CA GLN A 199 22.10 -4.35 -8.88
C GLN A 199 22.90 -4.09 -7.60
N LEU A 200 22.54 -4.77 -6.51
CA LEU A 200 23.22 -4.66 -5.22
C LEU A 200 24.48 -5.53 -5.11
N ASN A 201 24.84 -6.28 -6.16
CA ASN A 201 25.94 -7.26 -6.15
C ASN A 201 25.86 -8.25 -4.98
N LEU A 202 24.65 -8.66 -4.61
CA LEU A 202 24.44 -9.53 -3.45
C LEU A 202 24.65 -11.00 -3.81
N PRO A 203 25.25 -11.79 -2.91
CA PRO A 203 25.24 -13.25 -3.04
C PRO A 203 23.80 -13.75 -3.12
N LYS A 204 23.53 -14.75 -3.97
CA LYS A 204 22.18 -15.30 -4.19
C LYS A 204 21.45 -15.71 -2.89
N ASN A 205 22.22 -16.09 -1.86
CA ASN A 205 21.73 -16.58 -0.57
C ASN A 205 21.93 -15.58 0.58
N ALA A 206 22.34 -14.34 0.30
CA ALA A 206 22.55 -13.35 1.35
C ALA A 206 21.21 -12.87 1.90
N SER A 207 21.14 -12.84 3.23
CA SER A 207 20.03 -12.21 3.92
C SER A 207 20.18 -10.70 3.87
N VAL A 208 19.28 -10.04 3.14
CA VAL A 208 19.35 -8.61 2.92
C VAL A 208 18.01 -7.97 3.25
N ALA A 209 18.11 -6.89 4.00
CA ALA A 209 17.06 -5.91 4.10
C ALA A 209 17.60 -4.54 3.72
N LEU A 210 16.70 -3.69 3.21
CA LEU A 210 16.99 -2.30 2.91
C LEU A 210 16.20 -1.39 3.85
N GLY A 211 16.91 -0.47 4.51
CA GLY A 211 16.33 0.63 5.25
C GLY A 211 15.94 1.75 4.30
N VAL A 212 14.65 2.09 4.27
CA VAL A 212 14.15 3.23 3.49
C VAL A 212 14.27 4.49 4.34
N PRO A 213 15.23 5.40 4.09
CA PRO A 213 15.49 6.53 4.99
C PRO A 213 14.29 7.47 5.05
N LYS A 214 14.09 8.16 6.16
CA LYS A 214 13.08 9.23 6.27
C LYS A 214 13.48 10.43 5.44
N SER A 215 12.78 10.63 4.32
CA SER A 215 12.96 11.80 3.45
C SER A 215 11.66 12.09 2.69
N ILE A 216 11.56 13.28 2.10
CA ILE A 216 10.42 13.64 1.24
C ILE A 216 10.33 12.71 0.02
N GLU A 217 11.48 12.31 -0.52
CA GLU A 217 11.61 11.45 -1.71
C GLU A 217 11.07 10.03 -1.45
N THR A 218 11.26 9.49 -0.24
CA THR A 218 10.87 8.11 0.09
C THR A 218 9.45 7.96 0.66
N ILE A 219 8.77 9.07 0.96
CA ILE A 219 7.40 9.04 1.50
C ILE A 219 6.45 8.29 0.57
N GLN A 220 6.54 8.52 -0.74
CA GLN A 220 5.60 7.91 -1.68
C GLN A 220 5.73 6.39 -1.70
N LEU A 221 6.96 5.85 -1.66
CA LEU A 221 7.20 4.43 -1.56
C LEU A 221 6.59 3.85 -0.26
N ALA A 222 6.81 4.52 0.88
CA ALA A 222 6.25 4.09 2.16
C ALA A 222 4.71 4.09 2.17
N THR A 223 4.09 5.11 1.56
CA THR A 223 2.63 5.19 1.37
C THR A 223 2.11 4.07 0.47
N ASP A 224 2.77 3.79 -0.65
CA ASP A 224 2.36 2.73 -1.59
C ASP A 224 2.47 1.33 -0.93
N LEU A 225 3.52 1.08 -0.14
CA LEU A 225 3.67 -0.15 0.66
C LEU A 225 2.57 -0.27 1.73
N TRP A 226 2.23 0.84 2.38
CA TRP A 226 1.13 0.87 3.34
C TRP A 226 -0.21 0.53 2.69
N HIS A 227 -0.50 1.04 1.49
CA HIS A 227 -1.71 0.66 0.74
C HIS A 227 -1.74 -0.84 0.43
N CYS A 228 -0.61 -1.44 0.03
CA CYS A 228 -0.52 -2.89 -0.16
C CYS A 228 -0.91 -3.64 1.12
N ARG A 229 -0.38 -3.23 2.27
CA ARG A 229 -0.76 -3.79 3.58
C ARG A 229 -2.23 -3.63 3.90
N GLN A 230 -2.78 -2.44 3.69
CA GLN A 230 -4.20 -2.20 3.94
C GLN A 230 -5.08 -3.05 3.03
N PHE A 231 -4.67 -3.30 1.78
CA PHE A 231 -5.46 -4.08 0.84
C PHE A 231 -5.36 -5.59 1.10
N ILE A 232 -4.14 -6.13 1.30
CA ILE A 232 -3.93 -7.57 1.52
C ILE A 232 -4.61 -8.05 2.80
N ASN A 233 -4.48 -7.28 3.89
CA ASN A 233 -5.02 -7.66 5.20
C ASN A 233 -6.55 -7.58 5.31
N GLN A 234 -7.25 -7.14 4.25
CA GLN A 234 -8.70 -7.14 4.24
C GLN A 234 -9.25 -8.57 4.12
N PRO A 235 -10.34 -8.88 4.84
CA PRO A 235 -11.04 -10.15 4.68
C PRO A 235 -11.55 -10.28 3.24
N SER A 236 -11.49 -11.50 2.72
CA SER A 236 -12.03 -11.87 1.41
C SER A 236 -13.55 -12.03 1.45
#